data_AF-A0A936EA07-F1
#
_entry.id   AF-A0A936EA07-F1
#
_cell.length_a   1.000
_cell.length_b   1.000
_cell.length_c   1.000
_cell.angle_alpha   90.00
_cell.angle_beta   90.00
_cell.angle_gamma   90.00
#
_symmetry.space_group_name_H-M   'P 1'
#
loop_
_entity.id
_entity.type
_entity.pdbx_description
1 polymer ?
#
loop_
_entity_poly.entity_id
_entity_poly.type
_entity_poly.pdbx_seq_one_letter_code
_entity_poly.pdbx_strand_id
1 'polypeptide(L)'
;MDDAIAIDIVSDVVCPWCFLGAQNLKAALAALPDIAVDVRWRPFQLDSTIPVGGVDRAEYMAKKFTPERLAAAHDRLKDSGREAGIAFDFAAIRVAPNTLDAHRVIRWAAGAGVQDRVARTLFRAYFENGEDVGDAETLARIAGENGMDESLVSALLAAKADIPEVEAEIRTAQGMGITGVPCFIFDGRYAVMGAQPVEALVDSVRKIAAMKAEAKVAKTAS
;
A
#
# COMPACT_ATOMS: atom_id res chain seq x y z
N MET A 1 22.05 -11.95 1.37
CA MET A 1 20.78 -11.22 1.52
C MET A 1 20.85 -10.14 2.59
N ASP A 2 21.79 -10.22 3.55
CA ASP A 2 21.97 -9.25 4.66
C ASP A 2 22.28 -7.78 4.28
N ASP A 3 22.53 -7.50 3.00
CA ASP A 3 22.86 -6.14 2.52
C ASP A 3 21.66 -5.38 1.94
N ALA A 4 20.51 -6.03 1.71
CA ALA A 4 19.33 -5.36 1.19
C ALA A 4 18.73 -4.40 2.23
N ILE A 5 18.26 -3.24 1.79
CA ILE A 5 17.48 -2.32 2.64
C ILE A 5 16.05 -2.85 2.70
N ALA A 6 15.57 -3.17 3.90
CA ALA A 6 14.17 -3.53 4.08
C ALA A 6 13.32 -2.25 4.04
N ILE A 7 12.25 -2.25 3.24
CA ILE A 7 11.31 -1.13 3.13
C ILE A 7 9.91 -1.67 3.43
N ASP A 8 9.41 -1.39 4.62
CA ASP A 8 8.03 -1.65 4.99
C ASP A 8 7.15 -0.46 4.55
N ILE A 9 6.18 -0.73 3.67
CA ILE A 9 5.20 0.24 3.20
C ILE A 9 3.92 0.04 4.01
N VAL A 10 3.68 0.89 5.00
CA VAL A 10 2.42 0.92 5.75
C VAL A 10 1.39 1.66 4.92
N SER A 11 0.33 0.96 4.54
CA SER A 11 -0.56 1.41 3.45
C SER A 11 -1.98 0.90 3.60
N ASP A 12 -2.93 1.59 2.97
CA ASP A 12 -4.31 1.15 2.79
C ASP A 12 -4.67 1.17 1.28
N VAL A 13 -5.34 0.13 0.80
CA VAL A 13 -5.63 -0.06 -0.65
C VAL A 13 -6.60 0.98 -1.20
N VAL A 14 -7.38 1.63 -0.32
CA VAL A 14 -8.31 2.73 -0.67
C VAL A 14 -7.71 4.12 -0.45
N CYS A 15 -6.41 4.23 -0.18
CA CYS A 15 -5.72 5.52 -0.06
C CYS A 15 -5.08 5.92 -1.40
N PRO A 16 -5.53 6.99 -2.08
CA PRO A 16 -4.97 7.37 -3.39
C PRO A 16 -3.51 7.85 -3.28
N TRP A 17 -3.15 8.45 -2.15
CA TRP A 17 -1.77 8.83 -1.86
C TRP A 17 -0.87 7.60 -1.66
N CYS A 18 -1.41 6.48 -1.19
CA CYS A 18 -0.63 5.24 -1.11
C CYS A 18 -0.28 4.73 -2.50
N PHE A 19 -1.22 4.78 -3.44
CA PHE A 19 -0.95 4.39 -4.82
C PHE A 19 0.12 5.30 -5.47
N LEU A 20 -0.04 6.62 -5.33
CA LEU A 20 0.95 7.59 -5.82
C LEU A 20 2.33 7.35 -5.20
N GLY A 21 2.40 7.22 -3.87
CA GLY A 21 3.65 6.98 -3.16
C GLY A 21 4.33 5.68 -3.58
N ALA A 22 3.56 4.61 -3.82
CA ALA A 22 4.10 3.34 -4.30
C ALA A 22 4.65 3.42 -5.73
N GLN A 23 4.02 4.24 -6.59
CA GLN A 23 4.53 4.51 -7.94
C GLN A 23 5.80 5.35 -7.88
N ASN A 24 5.85 6.37 -7.03
CA ASN A 24 7.03 7.19 -6.84
C ASN A 24 8.20 6.37 -6.28
N LEU A 25 7.95 5.50 -5.29
CA LEU A 25 8.97 4.60 -4.76
C LEU A 25 9.48 3.65 -5.84
N LYS A 26 8.59 3.07 -6.66
CA LYS A 26 9.00 2.21 -7.78
C LYS A 26 9.92 2.95 -8.75
N ALA A 27 9.59 4.19 -9.11
CA ALA A 27 10.44 5.02 -9.97
C ALA A 27 11.79 5.36 -9.31
N ALA A 28 11.79 5.68 -8.02
CA ALA A 28 13.01 5.96 -7.26
C ALA A 28 13.94 4.75 -7.20
N LEU A 29 13.40 3.56 -6.94
CA LEU A 29 14.17 2.32 -6.90
C LEU A 29 14.72 1.93 -8.28
N ALA A 30 13.97 2.19 -9.35
CA ALA A 30 14.46 1.98 -10.72
C ALA A 30 15.66 2.89 -11.06
N ALA A 31 15.77 4.07 -10.44
CA ALA A 31 16.92 4.96 -10.56
C ALA A 31 18.12 4.55 -9.68
N LEU A 32 17.98 3.49 -8.87
CA LEU A 32 18.98 2.99 -7.93
C LEU A 32 19.25 1.48 -8.12
N PRO A 33 19.64 1.04 -9.33
CA PRO A 33 19.78 -0.39 -9.65
C PRO A 33 20.87 -1.10 -8.82
N ASP A 34 21.85 -0.35 -8.31
CA ASP A 34 22.96 -0.89 -7.51
C ASP A 34 22.61 -1.06 -6.02
N ILE A 35 21.44 -0.59 -5.59
CA ILE A 35 20.98 -0.72 -4.20
C ILE A 35 19.97 -1.86 -4.11
N ALA A 36 20.37 -2.94 -3.45
CA ALA A 36 19.46 -4.04 -3.16
C ALA A 36 18.41 -3.59 -2.14
N VAL A 37 17.13 -3.83 -2.44
CA VAL A 37 16.00 -3.52 -1.57
C VAL A 37 15.04 -4.69 -1.48
N ASP A 38 14.41 -4.83 -0.32
CA ASP A 38 13.34 -5.79 -0.06
C ASP A 38 12.10 -5.02 0.37
N VAL A 39 11.06 -5.01 -0.47
CA VAL A 39 9.84 -4.24 -0.26
C VAL A 39 8.76 -5.13 0.34
N ARG A 40 8.18 -4.69 1.45
CA ARG A 40 7.13 -5.41 2.17
C ARG A 40 5.95 -4.48 2.40
N TRP A 41 4.75 -5.02 2.27
CA TRP A 41 3.51 -4.28 2.50
C TRP A 41 2.97 -4.60 3.89
N ARG A 42 2.62 -3.55 4.64
CA ARG A 42 2.10 -3.65 6.01
C ARG A 42 0.71 -2.99 6.05
N PRO A 43 -0.27 -3.65 6.68
CA PRO A 43 -1.65 -3.20 6.61
C PRO A 43 -1.90 -1.96 7.47
N PHE A 44 -2.74 -1.07 6.96
CA PHE A 44 -3.34 0.02 7.70
C PHE A 44 -4.78 0.20 7.22
N GLN A 45 -5.70 0.53 8.12
CA GLN A 45 -7.06 0.90 7.75
C GLN A 45 -7.31 2.36 8.07
N LEU A 46 -7.60 3.15 7.03
CA LEU A 46 -8.03 4.54 7.17
C LEU A 46 -9.36 4.64 7.92
N ASP A 47 -10.24 3.65 7.74
CA ASP A 47 -11.56 3.63 8.35
C ASP A 47 -12.02 2.20 8.63
N SER A 48 -11.66 1.68 9.81
CA SER A 48 -12.06 0.35 10.27
C SER A 48 -13.54 0.27 10.67
N THR A 49 -14.29 1.37 10.61
CA THR A 49 -15.72 1.41 10.98
C THR A 49 -16.65 1.06 9.82
N ILE A 50 -16.13 1.05 8.58
CA ILE A 50 -16.89 0.62 7.40
C ILE A 50 -17.28 -0.85 7.58
N PRO A 51 -18.56 -1.22 7.46
CA PRO A 51 -19.00 -2.61 7.59
C PRO A 51 -18.49 -3.49 6.45
N VAL A 52 -18.52 -4.81 6.67
CA VAL A 52 -18.34 -5.80 5.60
C VAL A 52 -19.41 -5.55 4.52
N GLY A 53 -19.01 -5.58 3.25
CA GLY A 53 -19.85 -5.19 2.10
C GLY A 53 -19.80 -3.70 1.76
N GLY A 54 -19.09 -2.89 2.55
CA GLY A 54 -18.85 -1.48 2.24
C GLY A 54 -20.08 -0.58 2.41
N VAL A 55 -19.93 0.67 1.95
CA VAL A 55 -21.00 1.67 1.89
C VAL A 55 -20.95 2.41 0.57
N ASP A 56 -22.02 3.11 0.21
CA ASP A 56 -22.02 3.99 -0.97
C ASP A 56 -20.89 5.03 -0.88
N ARG A 57 -20.09 5.09 -1.94
CA ARG A 57 -18.89 5.93 -1.99
C ARG A 57 -19.21 7.42 -1.95
N ALA A 58 -20.30 7.84 -2.61
CA ALA A 58 -20.68 9.24 -2.71
C ALA A 58 -21.20 9.75 -1.36
N GLU A 59 -22.08 8.99 -0.71
CA GLU A 59 -22.55 9.29 0.64
C GLU A 59 -21.40 9.31 1.64
N TYR A 60 -20.47 8.37 1.54
CA TYR A 60 -19.29 8.31 2.39
C TYR A 60 -18.39 9.55 2.23
N MET A 61 -18.15 10.03 1.00
CA MET A 61 -17.37 11.27 0.82
C MET A 61 -18.10 12.51 1.28
N ALA A 62 -19.42 12.59 1.07
CA ALA A 62 -20.21 13.75 1.46
C ALA A 62 -20.15 14.01 2.98
N LYS A 63 -19.91 12.97 3.79
CA LYS A 63 -19.68 13.08 5.24
C LYS A 63 -18.31 13.68 5.60
N LYS A 64 -17.31 13.59 4.70
CA LYS A 64 -15.91 13.96 4.96
C LYS A 64 -15.48 15.25 4.26
N PHE A 65 -16.12 15.60 3.15
CA PHE A 65 -15.73 16.70 2.29
C PHE A 65 -16.95 17.46 1.77
N THR A 66 -16.80 18.77 1.57
CA THR A 66 -17.70 19.52 0.70
C THR A 66 -17.43 19.14 -0.76
N PRO A 67 -18.42 19.30 -1.67
CA PRO A 67 -18.24 18.97 -3.09
C PRO A 67 -17.02 19.67 -3.72
N GLU A 68 -16.80 20.95 -3.42
CA GLU A 68 -15.71 21.75 -3.99
C GLU A 68 -14.35 21.27 -3.47
N ARG A 69 -14.26 20.95 -2.16
CA ARG A 69 -13.02 20.44 -1.55
C ARG A 69 -12.68 19.05 -2.09
N LEU A 70 -13.70 18.22 -2.32
CA LEU A 70 -13.53 16.89 -2.89
C LEU A 70 -13.03 16.98 -4.34
N ALA A 71 -13.66 17.80 -5.16
CA ALA A 71 -13.26 18.02 -6.55
C ALA A 71 -11.82 18.52 -6.65
N ALA A 72 -11.46 19.55 -5.87
CA ALA A 72 -10.10 20.08 -5.85
C ALA A 72 -9.05 19.05 -5.37
N ALA A 73 -9.41 18.16 -4.43
CA ALA A 73 -8.52 17.08 -4.00
C ALA A 73 -8.34 16.02 -5.10
N HIS A 74 -9.41 15.65 -5.79
CA HIS A 74 -9.35 14.72 -6.92
C HIS A 74 -8.55 15.28 -8.09
N ASP A 75 -8.70 16.57 -8.43
CA ASP A 75 -7.96 17.19 -9.52
C ASP A 75 -6.45 17.16 -9.26
N ARG A 76 -6.02 17.53 -8.05
CA ARG A 76 -4.61 17.43 -7.65
C ARG A 76 -4.07 16.02 -7.76
N LEU A 77 -4.84 15.02 -7.30
CA LEU A 77 -4.45 13.62 -7.40
C LEU A 77 -4.38 13.13 -8.85
N LYS A 78 -5.31 13.56 -9.71
CA LYS A 78 -5.28 13.24 -11.14
C LYS A 78 -4.05 13.84 -11.82
N ASP A 79 -3.69 15.07 -11.47
CA ASP A 79 -2.51 15.74 -12.03
C ASP A 79 -1.22 15.02 -11.65
N SER A 80 -0.99 14.80 -10.36
CA SER A 80 0.17 14.02 -9.89
C SER A 80 0.13 12.56 -10.36
N GLY A 81 -1.07 11.97 -10.48
CA GLY A 81 -1.27 10.63 -10.97
C GLY A 81 -0.79 10.47 -12.41
N ARG A 82 -1.12 11.40 -13.30
CA ARG A 82 -0.67 11.36 -14.71
C ARG A 82 0.86 11.36 -14.82
N GLU A 83 1.54 12.16 -14.01
CA GLU A 83 3.01 12.20 -13.96
C GLU A 83 3.59 10.86 -13.48
N ALA A 84 2.91 10.16 -12.57
CA ALA A 84 3.32 8.86 -12.02
C ALA A 84 2.78 7.64 -12.82
N GLY A 85 2.12 7.86 -13.96
CA GLY A 85 1.53 6.80 -14.79
C GLY A 85 0.30 6.13 -14.18
N ILE A 86 -0.50 6.89 -13.43
CA ILE A 86 -1.77 6.49 -12.82
C ILE A 86 -2.93 7.20 -13.51
N ALA A 87 -3.92 6.45 -13.97
CA ALA A 87 -5.13 6.97 -14.58
C ALA A 87 -6.30 6.95 -13.58
N PHE A 88 -6.26 7.83 -12.57
CA PHE A 88 -7.33 7.89 -11.55
C PHE A 88 -8.71 8.15 -12.17
N ASP A 89 -9.62 7.19 -12.00
CA ASP A 89 -11.04 7.30 -12.31
C ASP A 89 -11.89 7.23 -11.05
N PHE A 90 -11.88 8.33 -10.28
CA PHE A 90 -12.71 8.44 -9.08
C PHE A 90 -14.23 8.35 -9.35
N ALA A 91 -14.67 8.55 -10.60
CA ALA A 91 -16.09 8.48 -10.95
C ALA A 91 -16.55 7.02 -11.18
N ALA A 92 -15.63 6.12 -11.54
CA ALA A 92 -15.90 4.69 -11.61
C ALA A 92 -16.15 4.06 -10.23
N ILE A 93 -15.55 4.62 -9.17
CA ILE A 93 -15.64 4.07 -7.80
C ILE A 93 -17.03 4.27 -7.21
N ARG A 94 -17.76 3.17 -6.97
CA ARG A 94 -19.12 3.19 -6.40
C ARG A 94 -19.21 2.79 -4.94
N VAL A 95 -18.27 1.99 -4.46
CA VAL A 95 -18.26 1.47 -3.08
C VAL A 95 -17.06 2.04 -2.32
N ALA A 96 -17.25 2.44 -1.07
CA ALA A 96 -16.18 2.56 -0.09
C ALA A 96 -16.10 1.25 0.70
N PRO A 97 -15.12 0.36 0.39
CA PRO A 97 -15.08 -0.97 0.99
C PRO A 97 -14.44 -0.97 2.38
N ASN A 98 -14.76 -2.00 3.17
CA ASN A 98 -13.88 -2.42 4.25
C ASN A 98 -12.67 -3.13 3.63
N THR A 99 -11.45 -2.72 4.00
CA THR A 99 -10.22 -3.20 3.35
C THR A 99 -9.54 -4.36 4.07
N LEU A 100 -10.14 -4.92 5.12
CA LEU A 100 -9.50 -5.96 5.93
C LEU A 100 -9.17 -7.20 5.10
N ASP A 101 -10.09 -7.61 4.23
CA ASP A 101 -9.89 -8.77 3.36
C ASP A 101 -8.85 -8.52 2.27
N ALA A 102 -8.78 -7.30 1.71
CA ALA A 102 -7.70 -6.91 0.82
C ALA A 102 -6.33 -7.02 1.50
N HIS A 103 -6.23 -6.59 2.76
CA HIS A 103 -5.01 -6.71 3.56
C HIS A 103 -4.63 -8.16 3.86
N ARG A 104 -5.61 -9.04 4.10
CA ARG A 104 -5.38 -10.49 4.25
C ARG A 104 -4.82 -11.09 2.96
N VAL A 105 -5.34 -10.73 1.80
CA VAL A 105 -4.81 -11.19 0.51
C VAL A 105 -3.38 -10.70 0.26
N ILE A 106 -3.08 -9.42 0.58
CA ILE A 106 -1.72 -8.89 0.49
C ILE A 106 -0.76 -9.64 1.44
N ARG A 107 -1.21 -10.01 2.65
CA ARG A 107 -0.42 -10.82 3.58
C ARG A 107 -0.07 -12.18 2.98
N TRP A 108 -1.06 -12.90 2.45
CA TRP A 108 -0.85 -14.22 1.85
C TRP A 108 0.04 -14.17 0.61
N ALA A 109 -0.06 -13.10 -0.18
CA ALA A 109 0.76 -12.88 -1.37
C ALA A 109 2.28 -12.82 -1.06
N ALA A 110 2.67 -12.50 0.19
CA ALA A 110 4.06 -12.59 0.62
C ALA A 110 4.60 -14.02 0.58
N GLY A 111 3.81 -15.01 1.00
CA GLY A 111 4.18 -16.42 0.95
C GLY A 111 4.39 -16.96 -0.47
N ALA A 112 3.74 -16.33 -1.45
CA ALA A 112 3.88 -16.63 -2.87
C ALA A 112 4.94 -15.76 -3.60
N GLY A 113 5.60 -14.83 -2.90
CA GLY A 113 6.60 -13.93 -3.49
C GLY A 113 6.04 -12.89 -4.46
N VAL A 114 4.72 -12.64 -4.42
CA VAL A 114 4.01 -11.72 -5.35
C VAL A 114 3.31 -10.57 -4.64
N GLN A 115 3.68 -10.28 -3.39
CA GLN A 115 3.05 -9.27 -2.54
C GLN A 115 2.96 -7.88 -3.20
N ASP A 116 4.07 -7.36 -3.72
CA ASP A 116 4.08 -6.03 -4.38
C ASP A 116 3.19 -6.01 -5.62
N ARG A 117 3.16 -7.10 -6.39
CA ARG A 117 2.31 -7.20 -7.57
C ARG A 117 0.82 -7.20 -7.22
N VAL A 118 0.43 -7.95 -6.19
CA VAL A 118 -0.96 -7.99 -5.69
C VAL A 118 -1.38 -6.63 -5.14
N ALA A 119 -0.58 -6.00 -4.27
CA ALA A 119 -0.90 -4.69 -3.71
C ALA A 119 -1.09 -3.62 -4.80
N ARG A 120 -0.20 -3.60 -5.81
CA ARG A 120 -0.32 -2.68 -6.96
C ARG A 120 -1.53 -2.99 -7.83
N THR A 121 -1.89 -4.25 -8.03
CA THR A 121 -3.07 -4.63 -8.81
C THR A 121 -4.35 -4.21 -8.09
N LEU A 122 -4.43 -4.36 -6.77
CA LEU A 122 -5.55 -3.86 -5.96
C LEU A 122 -5.72 -2.34 -6.07
N PHE A 123 -4.62 -1.57 -6.07
CA PHE A 123 -4.70 -0.14 -6.32
C PHE A 123 -5.28 0.19 -7.70
N ARG A 124 -4.85 -0.51 -8.75
CA ARG A 124 -5.38 -0.30 -10.11
C ARG A 124 -6.85 -0.68 -10.21
N ALA A 125 -7.22 -1.85 -9.68
CA ALA A 125 -8.59 -2.32 -9.63
C ALA A 125 -9.51 -1.28 -8.98
N TYR A 126 -9.13 -0.74 -7.82
CA TYR A 126 -9.95 0.26 -7.15
C TYR A 126 -9.91 1.64 -7.83
N PHE A 127 -8.73 2.17 -8.14
CA PHE A 127 -8.57 3.57 -8.55
C PHE A 127 -8.66 3.84 -10.05
N GLU A 128 -8.36 2.85 -10.89
CA GLU A 128 -8.41 2.99 -12.35
C GLU A 128 -9.66 2.30 -12.92
N ASN A 129 -10.11 1.19 -12.30
CA ASN A 129 -11.23 0.40 -12.82
C ASN A 129 -12.53 0.54 -12.00
N GLY A 130 -12.48 1.12 -10.79
CA GLY A 130 -13.65 1.27 -9.91
C GLY A 130 -14.17 -0.04 -9.31
N GLU A 131 -13.36 -1.09 -9.29
CA GLU A 131 -13.72 -2.40 -8.74
C GLU A 131 -13.81 -2.37 -7.21
N ASP A 132 -14.70 -3.21 -6.66
CA ASP A 132 -14.87 -3.34 -5.21
C ASP A 132 -13.80 -4.24 -4.60
N VAL A 133 -12.74 -3.63 -4.05
CA VAL A 133 -11.66 -4.36 -3.35
C VAL A 133 -12.04 -4.82 -1.93
N GLY A 134 -13.31 -4.72 -1.53
CA GLY A 134 -13.88 -5.39 -0.36
C GLY A 134 -14.63 -6.68 -0.71
N ASP A 135 -14.85 -6.96 -2.00
CA ASP A 135 -15.57 -8.15 -2.46
C ASP A 135 -14.65 -9.38 -2.59
N ALA A 136 -15.10 -10.52 -2.07
CA ALA A 136 -14.29 -11.73 -1.98
C ALA A 136 -13.97 -12.35 -3.35
N GLU A 137 -14.90 -12.27 -4.31
CA GLU A 137 -14.69 -12.81 -5.66
C GLU A 137 -13.66 -11.96 -6.41
N THR A 138 -13.79 -10.63 -6.35
CA THR A 138 -12.83 -9.67 -6.89
C THR A 138 -11.43 -9.89 -6.32
N LEU A 139 -11.32 -10.06 -5.01
CA LEU A 139 -10.05 -10.31 -4.32
C LEU A 139 -9.41 -11.65 -4.73
N ALA A 140 -10.19 -12.72 -4.81
CA ALA A 140 -9.70 -14.04 -5.22
C ALA A 140 -9.20 -14.02 -6.68
N ARG A 141 -9.97 -13.42 -7.59
CA ARG A 141 -9.60 -13.25 -9.01
C ARG A 141 -8.29 -12.48 -9.16
N ILE A 142 -8.15 -11.33 -8.48
CA ILE A 142 -6.92 -10.54 -8.49
C ILE A 142 -5.74 -11.35 -7.96
N ALA A 143 -5.92 -12.14 -6.89
CA ALA A 143 -4.86 -13.00 -6.40
C ALA A 143 -4.44 -14.06 -7.45
N GLY A 144 -5.42 -14.69 -8.10
CA GLY A 144 -5.22 -15.66 -9.18
C GLY A 144 -4.40 -15.10 -10.36
N GLU A 145 -4.81 -13.94 -10.88
CA GLU A 145 -4.12 -13.24 -11.98
C GLU A 145 -2.66 -12.89 -11.67
N ASN A 146 -2.34 -12.82 -10.38
CA ASN A 146 -1.01 -12.46 -9.89
C ASN A 146 -0.17 -13.66 -9.44
N GLY A 147 -0.62 -14.89 -9.70
CA GLY A 147 0.16 -16.11 -9.48
C GLY A 147 -0.10 -16.81 -8.15
N MET A 148 -1.21 -16.47 -7.47
CA MET A 148 -1.71 -17.25 -6.33
C MET A 148 -2.75 -18.27 -6.80
N ASP A 149 -3.08 -19.26 -5.95
CA ASP A 149 -4.21 -20.16 -6.21
C ASP A 149 -5.52 -19.47 -5.81
N GLU A 150 -6.32 -19.09 -6.81
CA GLU A 150 -7.61 -18.42 -6.63
C GLU A 150 -8.57 -19.22 -5.74
N SER A 151 -8.62 -20.54 -5.90
CA SER A 151 -9.51 -21.41 -5.13
C SER A 151 -9.10 -21.48 -3.66
N LEU A 152 -7.79 -21.52 -3.39
CA LEU A 152 -7.25 -21.45 -2.04
C LEU A 152 -7.55 -20.09 -1.41
N VAL A 153 -7.35 -18.98 -2.12
CA VAL A 153 -7.63 -17.63 -1.61
C VAL A 153 -9.12 -17.47 -1.28
N SER A 154 -10.01 -17.93 -2.17
CA SER A 154 -11.46 -17.94 -1.92
C SER A 154 -11.82 -18.74 -0.66
N ALA A 155 -11.22 -19.93 -0.48
CA ALA A 155 -11.42 -20.75 0.71
C ALA A 155 -10.92 -20.06 1.99
N LEU A 156 -9.75 -19.41 1.95
CA LEU A 156 -9.20 -18.67 3.09
C LEU A 156 -10.05 -17.45 3.46
N LEU A 157 -10.55 -16.70 2.46
CA LEU A 157 -11.48 -15.59 2.66
C LEU A 157 -12.75 -16.05 3.37
N ALA A 158 -13.40 -17.11 2.85
CA ALA A 158 -14.60 -17.69 3.43
C ALA A 158 -14.37 -18.22 4.86
N ALA A 159 -13.20 -18.82 5.12
CA ALA A 159 -12.80 -19.32 6.42
C ALA A 159 -12.43 -18.22 7.44
N LYS A 160 -12.40 -16.94 7.02
CA LYS A 160 -11.99 -15.80 7.87
C LYS A 160 -10.58 -15.98 8.46
N ALA A 161 -9.71 -16.74 7.79
CA ALA A 161 -8.34 -17.00 8.19
C ALA A 161 -7.53 -15.70 8.34
N ASP A 162 -6.66 -15.62 9.34
CA ASP A 162 -5.72 -14.52 9.59
C ASP A 162 -6.34 -13.14 9.88
N ILE A 163 -7.65 -13.04 10.17
CA ILE A 163 -8.26 -11.78 10.63
C ILE A 163 -7.55 -11.25 11.89
N PRO A 164 -7.39 -12.02 12.99
CA PRO A 164 -6.76 -11.52 14.21
C PRO A 164 -5.33 -11.03 13.99
N GLU A 165 -4.58 -11.68 13.12
CA GLU A 165 -3.20 -11.39 12.76
C GLU A 165 -3.10 -10.06 12.01
N VAL A 166 -3.95 -9.84 11.00
CA VAL A 166 -3.96 -8.59 10.24
C VAL A 166 -4.43 -7.42 11.11
N GLU A 167 -5.44 -7.61 11.94
CA GLU A 167 -5.85 -6.59 12.90
C GLU A 167 -4.76 -6.26 13.92
N ALA A 168 -3.99 -7.27 14.36
CA ALA A 168 -2.84 -7.05 15.24
C ALA A 168 -1.76 -6.22 14.55
N GLU A 169 -1.46 -6.47 13.27
CA GLU A 169 -0.50 -5.67 12.51
C GLU A 169 -0.97 -4.23 12.32
N ILE A 170 -2.26 -4.01 12.05
CA ILE A 170 -2.86 -2.66 11.98
C ILE A 170 -2.70 -1.93 13.33
N ARG A 171 -3.02 -2.60 14.45
CA ARG A 171 -2.84 -2.04 15.79
C ARG A 171 -1.38 -1.74 16.10
N THR A 172 -0.45 -2.59 15.66
CA THR A 172 1.00 -2.34 15.80
C THR A 172 1.41 -1.07 15.05
N ALA A 173 1.00 -0.91 13.79
CA ALA A 173 1.31 0.29 13.01
C ALA A 173 0.78 1.57 13.70
N GLN A 174 -0.45 1.54 14.20
CA GLN A 174 -1.05 2.64 14.96
C GLN A 174 -0.28 2.91 16.28
N GLY A 175 0.10 1.84 16.99
CA GLY A 175 0.89 1.93 18.23
C GLY A 175 2.30 2.48 18.03
N MET A 176 2.85 2.40 16.83
CA MET A 176 4.11 3.06 16.44
C MET A 176 3.94 4.56 16.17
N GLY A 177 2.73 5.12 16.35
CA GLY A 177 2.42 6.53 16.11
C GLY A 177 2.11 6.87 14.65
N ILE A 178 1.89 5.86 13.80
CA ILE A 178 1.51 6.08 12.40
C ILE A 178 0.02 6.45 12.37
N THR A 179 -0.25 7.72 12.06
CA THR A 179 -1.61 8.28 12.00
C THR A 179 -2.06 8.59 10.58
N GLY A 180 -1.20 8.35 9.59
CA GLY A 180 -1.50 8.57 8.18
C GLY A 180 -0.62 7.71 7.28
N VAL A 181 -1.11 7.45 6.06
CA VAL A 181 -0.47 6.59 5.07
C VAL A 181 -0.40 7.28 3.69
N PRO A 182 0.59 6.96 2.83
CA PRO A 182 1.62 5.94 3.04
C PRO A 182 2.68 6.36 4.06
N CYS A 183 3.26 5.38 4.76
CA CYS A 183 4.46 5.54 5.56
C CYS A 183 5.48 4.50 5.12
N PHE A 184 6.68 4.94 4.75
CA PHE A 184 7.79 4.08 4.35
C PHE A 184 8.76 3.96 5.51
N ILE A 185 8.96 2.74 6.01
CA ILE A 185 9.87 2.45 7.11
C ILE A 185 11.06 1.69 6.56
N PHE A 186 12.24 2.29 6.65
CA PHE A 186 13.49 1.72 6.15
C PHE A 186 14.28 1.08 7.29
N ASP A 187 14.67 -0.17 7.10
CA ASP A 187 15.39 -1.02 8.07
C ASP A 187 14.77 -0.99 9.49
N GLY A 188 13.45 -0.80 9.57
CA GLY A 188 12.71 -0.69 10.84
C GLY A 188 13.07 0.53 11.69
N ARG A 189 13.79 1.52 11.14
CA ARG A 189 14.39 2.64 11.91
C ARG A 189 14.01 4.01 11.39
N TYR A 190 14.00 4.21 10.08
CA TYR A 190 13.79 5.52 9.48
C TYR A 190 12.42 5.57 8.82
N ALA A 191 11.58 6.54 9.20
CA ALA A 191 10.24 6.70 8.64
C ALA A 191 10.19 7.90 7.68
N VAL A 192 9.60 7.70 6.52
CA VAL A 192 9.26 8.77 5.56
C VAL A 192 7.75 8.76 5.37
N MET A 193 7.11 9.87 5.72
CA MET A 193 5.65 10.01 5.71
C MET A 193 5.15 10.63 4.40
N GLY A 194 4.05 10.10 3.87
CA GLY A 194 3.35 10.65 2.72
C GLY A 194 3.94 10.25 1.36
N ALA A 195 3.21 10.58 0.29
CA ALA A 195 3.61 10.33 -1.09
C ALA A 195 4.70 11.33 -1.52
N GLN A 196 5.93 11.11 -1.05
CA GLN A 196 7.06 11.99 -1.37
C GLN A 196 7.39 11.96 -2.88
N PRO A 197 7.92 13.07 -3.43
CA PRO A 197 8.45 13.11 -4.79
C PRO A 197 9.55 12.06 -5.01
N VAL A 198 9.74 11.66 -6.27
CA VAL A 198 10.71 10.61 -6.64
C VAL A 198 12.12 10.99 -6.18
N GLU A 199 12.52 12.24 -6.37
CA GLU A 199 13.86 12.75 -6.02
C GLU A 199 14.11 12.67 -4.52
N ALA A 200 13.11 13.02 -3.71
CA ALA A 200 13.21 12.94 -2.24
C ALA A 200 13.33 11.49 -1.77
N LEU A 201 12.63 10.55 -2.41
CA LEU A 201 12.77 9.12 -2.13
C LEU A 201 14.14 8.58 -2.53
N VAL A 202 14.67 9.00 -3.70
CA VAL A 202 16.03 8.64 -4.15
C VAL A 202 17.07 9.08 -3.13
N ASP A 203 17.01 10.35 -2.71
CA ASP A 203 17.94 10.90 -1.72
C ASP A 203 17.84 10.18 -0.38
N SER A 204 16.63 9.86 0.07
CA SER A 204 16.38 9.10 1.30
C SER A 204 17.03 7.72 1.23
N VAL A 205 16.78 6.96 0.16
CA VAL A 205 17.33 5.61 -0.02
C VAL A 205 18.86 5.64 -0.07
N ARG A 206 19.46 6.60 -0.80
CA ARG A 206 20.92 6.76 -0.85
C ARG A 206 21.52 7.04 0.51
N LYS A 207 20.92 7.96 1.26
CA LYS A 207 21.39 8.32 2.61
C LYS A 207 21.35 7.11 3.54
N ILE A 208 20.26 6.34 3.50
CA ILE A 208 20.10 5.14 4.33
C ILE A 208 21.10 4.05 3.92
N ALA A 209 21.32 3.85 2.62
CA ALA A 209 22.33 2.92 2.11
C ALA A 209 23.74 3.27 2.62
N ALA A 210 24.12 4.54 2.58
CA ALA A 210 25.41 5.01 3.09
C ALA A 210 25.55 4.77 4.60
N MET A 211 24.52 5.13 5.38
CA MET A 211 24.51 4.91 6.84
C MET A 211 24.62 3.42 7.20
N LYS A 212 23.97 2.54 6.42
CA LYS A 212 24.06 1.08 6.61
C LYS A 212 25.47 0.56 6.32
N ALA A 213 26.11 1.03 5.26
CA ALA A 213 27.48 0.68 4.91
C ALA A 213 28.48 1.11 6.00
N GLU A 214 28.35 2.34 6.51
CA GLU A 214 29.18 2.86 7.60
C GLU A 214 29.03 2.03 8.89
N ALA A 215 27.78 1.71 9.28
CA ALA A 215 27.51 0.89 10.45
C ALA A 215 28.10 -0.53 10.34
N LYS A 216 28.14 -1.10 9.12
CA LYS A 216 28.76 -2.41 8.85
C LYS A 216 30.27 -2.35 9.05
N VAL A 217 30.93 -1.33 8.50
CA VAL A 217 32.39 -1.12 8.65
C VAL A 217 32.76 -0.98 10.13
N ALA A 218 32.01 -0.17 10.88
CA ALA A 218 32.23 0.02 12.32
C ALA A 218 32.08 -1.28 13.12
N LYS A 219 31.14 -2.15 12.74
CA LYS A 219 30.91 -3.45 13.39
C LYS A 219 31.98 -4.49 13.06
N THR A 220 32.61 -4.42 11.88
CA THR A 220 33.70 -5.33 11.48
C THR A 220 35.06 -4.90 12.04
N ALA A 221 35.22 -3.62 12.37
CA ALA A 221 36.44 -3.08 12.97
C ALA A 221 36.51 -3.22 14.50
N SER A 222 35.48 -3.78 15.14
CA SER A 222 35.34 -3.93 16.59
C SER A 222 35.35 -5.40 17.00
#